data_AF-A0A7Y5C4E6-F1
#
_entry.id   AF-A0A7Y5C4E6-F1
#
_cell.length_a   1.000
_cell.length_b   1.000
_cell.length_c   1.000
_cell.angle_alpha   90.00
_cell.angle_beta   90.00
_cell.angle_gamma   90.00
#
_symmetry.space_group_name_H-M   'P 1'
#
loop_
_entity.id
_entity.type
_entity.pdbx_description
1 polymer ?
#
loop_
_entity_poly.entity_id
_entity_poly.type
_entity_poly.pdbx_seq_one_letter_code
_entity_poly.pdbx_strand_id
1 'polypeptide(L)'
;MIKEQIEVYSHATNACVIRMPERKFPGVVIQGDSLSINVALSIELIERLEGKVDDETFLTALRLAELLESALLHYEDVLVHHGIQLPHARDVERDTKRSAKYWAESDEDI
;
A
#
# COMPACT_ATOMS: atom_id res chain seq x y z
N MET A 1 -18.92 -6.11 7.22
CA MET A 1 -19.25 -4.72 6.86
C MET A 1 -19.85 -4.01 8.06
N ILE A 2 -19.17 -2.97 8.54
CA ILE A 2 -19.68 -2.05 9.57
C ILE A 2 -20.16 -0.78 8.84
N LYS A 3 -21.29 -0.21 9.25
CA LYS A 3 -21.81 1.05 8.69
C LYS A 3 -21.73 2.13 9.76
N GLU A 4 -21.06 3.23 9.44
CA GLU A 4 -20.88 4.36 10.35
C GLU A 4 -21.07 5.68 9.61
N GLN A 5 -21.42 6.73 10.36
CA GLN A 5 -21.49 8.08 9.83
C GLN A 5 -20.10 8.69 9.81
N ILE A 6 -19.66 9.16 8.64
CA ILE A 6 -18.36 9.79 8.45
C ILE A 6 -18.51 11.28 8.09
N GLU A 7 -17.52 12.08 8.43
CA GLU A 7 -17.44 13.46 7.94
C GLU A 7 -16.70 13.47 6.60
N VAL A 8 -17.33 14.03 5.57
CA VAL A 8 -16.74 14.15 4.22
C VAL A 8 -16.37 15.60 3.96
N TYR A 9 -15.09 15.83 3.67
CA TYR A 9 -14.53 17.16 3.37
C TYR A 9 -14.30 17.37 1.87
N SER A 10 -14.16 16.28 1.09
CA SER A 10 -14.02 16.32 -0.38
C SER A 10 -14.58 15.04 -1.00
N HIS A 11 -15.28 15.17 -2.13
CA HIS A 11 -15.84 14.05 -2.90
C HIS A 11 -14.99 13.66 -4.13
N ALA A 12 -13.73 14.10 -4.21
CA ALA A 12 -12.85 13.69 -5.31
C ALA A 12 -12.67 12.16 -5.33
N THR A 13 -12.94 11.52 -6.47
CA THR A 13 -13.00 10.04 -6.58
C THR A 13 -11.75 9.32 -6.09
N ASN A 14 -10.57 9.86 -6.41
CA ASN A 14 -9.27 9.21 -6.12
C ASN A 14 -8.52 9.86 -4.94
N ALA A 15 -9.14 10.85 -4.29
CA ALA A 15 -8.55 11.63 -3.21
C ALA A 15 -9.62 12.21 -2.28
N CYS A 16 -10.61 11.38 -1.94
CA CYS A 16 -11.69 11.75 -1.04
C CYS A 16 -11.08 12.01 0.35
N VAL A 17 -11.47 13.12 0.99
CA VAL A 17 -10.95 13.49 2.31
C VAL A 17 -12.06 13.24 3.32
N ILE A 18 -11.85 12.29 4.22
CA ILE A 18 -12.84 11.87 5.22
C ILE A 18 -12.25 11.87 6.62
N ARG A 19 -13.09 12.01 7.63
CA ARG A 19 -12.70 11.78 9.03
C ARG A 19 -13.57 10.69 9.63
N MET A 20 -12.91 9.60 10.04
CA MET A 20 -13.56 8.54 10.82
C MET A 20 -13.91 9.06 12.22
N PRO A 21 -14.95 8.52 12.87
CA PRO A 21 -15.24 8.79 14.27
C PRO A 21 -13.98 8.65 15.14
N GLU A 22 -13.88 9.50 16.16
CA GLU A 22 -12.77 9.50 17.15
C GLU A 22 -11.38 9.89 16.61
N ARG A 23 -11.24 10.12 15.30
CA ARG A 23 -9.98 10.61 14.73
C ARG A 23 -9.92 12.13 14.79
N LYS A 24 -8.80 12.67 15.30
CA LYS A 24 -8.55 14.11 15.35
C LYS A 24 -8.42 14.74 13.96
N PHE A 25 -7.66 14.08 13.09
CA PHE A 25 -7.32 14.59 11.75
C PHE A 25 -8.02 13.77 10.66
N PRO A 26 -8.50 14.41 9.57
CA PRO A 26 -9.01 13.71 8.41
C PRO A 26 -7.89 12.95 7.70
N GLY A 27 -8.26 11.86 7.04
CA GLY A 27 -7.40 11.07 6.16
C GLY A 27 -7.83 11.21 4.69
N VAL A 28 -6.93 10.81 3.80
CA VAL A 28 -7.23 10.66 2.37
C VAL A 28 -7.59 9.20 2.09
N VAL A 29 -8.67 8.98 1.35
CA VAL A 29 -9.03 7.67 0.81
C VAL A 29 -8.29 7.48 -0.50
N ILE A 30 -7.45 6.45 -0.55
CA ILE A 30 -6.81 5.97 -1.77
C ILE A 30 -7.58 4.73 -2.22
N GLN A 31 -8.04 4.70 -3.47
CA GLN A 31 -8.71 3.52 -4.02
C GLN A 31 -7.71 2.37 -4.22
N GLY A 32 -8.19 1.12 -4.15
CA GLY A 32 -7.34 -0.07 -4.20
C GLY A 32 -6.58 -0.25 -5.51
N ASP A 33 -7.18 0.12 -6.64
CA ASP A 33 -6.54 0.13 -7.96
C ASP A 33 -5.40 1.15 -8.02
N SER A 34 -5.62 2.35 -7.49
CA SER A 34 -4.60 3.40 -7.37
C SER A 34 -3.48 2.99 -6.42
N LEU A 35 -3.81 2.33 -5.30
CA LEU A 35 -2.83 1.80 -4.35
C LEU A 35 -1.97 0.70 -4.98
N SER A 36 -2.57 -0.21 -5.76
CA SER A 36 -1.86 -1.25 -6.51
C SER A 36 -0.84 -0.65 -7.49
N ILE A 37 -1.21 0.42 -8.20
CA ILE A 37 -0.30 1.16 -9.09
C ILE A 37 0.86 1.77 -8.29
N ASN A 38 0.59 2.39 -7.15
CA ASN A 38 1.63 3.00 -6.31
C ASN A 38 2.65 1.96 -5.82
N VAL A 39 2.20 0.76 -5.42
CA VAL A 39 3.08 -0.36 -5.05
C VAL A 39 3.90 -0.84 -6.26
N ALA A 40 3.29 -0.97 -7.43
CA ALA A 40 4.01 -1.39 -8.63
C ALA A 40 5.14 -0.41 -8.98
N LEU A 41 4.86 0.89 -8.92
CA LEU A 41 5.81 1.98 -9.20
C LEU A 41 6.92 2.08 -8.14
N SER A 42 6.59 1.93 -6.85
CA SER A 42 7.59 2.02 -5.78
C SER A 42 8.63 0.90 -5.90
N ILE A 43 8.21 -0.28 -6.30
CA ILE A 43 9.13 -1.41 -6.43
C ILE A 43 9.96 -1.30 -7.71
N GLU A 44 9.39 -0.83 -8.82
CA GLU A 44 10.16 -0.48 -10.02
C GLU A 44 11.23 0.59 -9.70
N LEU A 45 10.92 1.54 -8.83
CA LEU A 45 11.88 2.53 -8.36
C LEU A 45 13.03 1.87 -7.59
N ILE A 46 12.75 0.99 -6.62
CA ILE A 46 13.79 0.28 -5.84
C ILE A 46 14.71 -0.54 -6.75
N GLU A 47 14.14 -1.30 -7.69
CA GLU A 47 14.90 -2.08 -8.68
C GLU A 47 15.83 -1.18 -9.52
N ARG A 48 15.41 0.06 -9.81
CA ARG A 48 16.22 1.03 -10.56
C ARG A 48 17.30 1.69 -9.72
N LEU A 49 17.11 1.82 -8.41
CA LEU A 49 18.05 2.46 -7.48
C LEU A 49 19.15 1.52 -6.97
N GLU A 50 18.92 0.20 -7.01
CA GLU A 50 19.85 -0.82 -6.53
C GLU A 50 21.28 -0.61 -7.08
N GLY A 51 22.23 -0.40 -6.18
CA GLY A 51 23.65 -0.16 -6.50
C GLY A 51 23.96 1.18 -7.18
N LYS A 52 23.00 2.11 -7.26
CA LYS A 52 23.16 3.43 -7.92
C LYS A 52 23.04 4.62 -6.97
N VAL A 53 22.59 4.38 -5.74
CA VAL A 53 22.47 5.38 -4.67
C VAL A 53 23.18 4.87 -3.43
N ASP A 54 23.38 5.75 -2.45
CA ASP A 54 23.85 5.37 -1.12
C ASP A 54 22.81 4.51 -0.37
N ASP A 55 23.28 3.77 0.63
CA ASP A 55 22.46 2.83 1.38
C ASP A 55 21.30 3.51 2.11
N GLU A 56 21.48 4.73 2.63
CA GLU A 56 20.42 5.45 3.35
C GLU A 56 19.27 5.84 2.41
N THR A 57 19.61 6.34 1.20
CA THR A 57 18.63 6.63 0.16
C THR A 57 17.90 5.36 -0.29
N PHE A 58 18.63 4.25 -0.47
CA PHE A 58 18.03 2.97 -0.86
C PHE A 58 17.06 2.45 0.22
N LEU A 59 17.49 2.43 1.48
CA LEU A 59 16.67 1.99 2.62
C LEU A 59 15.43 2.86 2.81
N THR A 60 15.53 4.17 2.58
CA THR A 60 14.38 5.08 2.62
C THR A 60 13.34 4.74 1.54
N ALA A 61 13.80 4.49 0.31
CA ALA A 61 12.93 4.08 -0.79
C ALA A 61 12.29 2.71 -0.52
N LEU A 62 13.07 1.78 0.03
CA LEU A 62 12.63 0.46 0.44
C LEU A 62 11.49 0.56 1.48
N ARG A 63 11.70 1.32 2.55
CA ARG A 63 10.71 1.52 3.60
C ARG A 63 9.40 2.13 3.10
N LEU A 64 9.47 3.05 2.12
CA LEU A 64 8.26 3.60 1.50
C LEU A 64 7.46 2.52 0.77
N ALA A 65 8.13 1.62 0.03
CA ALA A 65 7.45 0.54 -0.65
C ALA A 65 6.81 -0.46 0.34
N GLU A 66 7.47 -0.77 1.47
CA GLU A 66 6.89 -1.62 2.53
C GLU A 66 5.55 -1.09 3.03
N LEU A 67 5.51 0.22 3.32
CA LEU A 67 4.31 0.87 3.84
C LEU A 67 3.15 0.80 2.83
N LEU A 68 3.45 0.96 1.54
CA LEU A 68 2.44 0.87 0.48
C LEU A 68 1.97 -0.57 0.29
N GLU A 69 2.88 -1.54 0.30
CA GLU A 69 2.55 -2.95 0.14
C GLU A 69 1.76 -3.47 1.33
N SER A 70 2.14 -3.12 2.56
CA SER A 70 1.40 -3.46 3.77
C SER A 70 -0.05 -2.94 3.71
N ALA A 71 -0.24 -1.70 3.24
CA ALA A 71 -1.58 -1.14 3.03
C ALA A 71 -2.36 -1.90 1.94
N LEU A 72 -1.71 -2.32 0.86
CA LEU A 72 -2.34 -3.09 -0.22
C LEU A 72 -2.75 -4.50 0.26
N LEU A 73 -1.86 -5.19 0.97
CA LEU A 73 -2.15 -6.51 1.54
C LEU A 73 -3.33 -6.45 2.51
N HIS A 74 -3.37 -5.42 3.36
CA HIS A 74 -4.52 -5.19 4.24
C HIS A 74 -5.82 -4.96 3.46
N TYR A 75 -5.78 -4.13 2.42
CA TYR A 75 -6.94 -3.89 1.55
C TYR A 75 -7.45 -5.20 0.91
N GLU A 76 -6.54 -5.99 0.35
CA GLU A 76 -6.88 -7.25 -0.32
C GLU A 76 -7.45 -8.28 0.66
N ASP A 77 -6.88 -8.41 1.86
CA ASP A 77 -7.40 -9.28 2.92
C ASP A 77 -8.82 -8.89 3.33
N VAL A 78 -9.09 -7.59 3.51
CA VAL A 78 -10.43 -7.08 3.83
C VAL A 78 -11.44 -7.39 2.72
N LEU A 79 -11.06 -7.25 1.44
CA LEU A 79 -11.95 -7.60 0.33
C LEU A 79 -12.24 -9.09 0.27
N VAL A 80 -11.20 -9.93 0.38
CA VAL A 80 -11.33 -11.39 0.39
C VAL A 80 -12.22 -11.85 1.54
N HIS A 81 -11.99 -11.33 2.76
CA HIS A 81 -12.79 -11.62 3.94
C HIS A 81 -14.28 -11.28 3.76
N HIS A 82 -14.59 -10.28 2.93
CA HIS A 82 -15.95 -9.88 2.61
C HIS A 82 -16.49 -10.45 1.28
N GLY A 83 -15.76 -11.36 0.62
CA GLY A 83 -16.17 -11.98 -0.63
C GLY A 83 -16.26 -11.01 -1.81
N ILE A 84 -15.52 -9.89 -1.75
CA ILE A 84 -15.43 -8.88 -2.80
C ILE A 84 -14.26 -9.22 -3.72
N GLN A 85 -14.48 -9.18 -5.03
CA GLN A 85 -13.42 -9.41 -6.02
C GLN A 85 -12.41 -8.26 -6.02
N LEU A 86 -11.13 -8.59 -6.18
CA LEU A 86 -10.07 -7.60 -6.30
C LEU A 86 -10.23 -6.81 -7.62
N PRO A 87 -10.10 -5.47 -7.61
CA PRO A 87 -10.26 -4.64 -8.79
C PRO A 87 -9.03 -4.65 -9.71
N HIS A 88 -7.95 -5.32 -9.31
CA HIS A 88 -6.69 -5.43 -10.05
C HIS A 88 -6.24 -6.90 -10.10
N ALA A 89 -5.43 -7.22 -11.12
CA ALA A 89 -4.81 -8.54 -11.21
C ALA A 89 -3.66 -8.64 -10.21
N ARG A 90 -3.66 -9.69 -9.37
CA ARG A 90 -2.45 -10.11 -8.66
C ARG A 90 -1.59 -10.92 -9.61
N ASP A 91 -0.33 -10.52 -9.76
CA ASP A 91 0.69 -11.36 -10.37
C ASP A 91 1.38 -12.13 -9.24
N VAL A 92 0.76 -13.25 -8.85
CA VAL A 92 1.17 -14.07 -7.70
C VAL A 92 2.65 -14.47 -7.76
N GLU A 93 3.18 -14.70 -8.96
CA GLU A 93 4.58 -15.06 -9.15
C GLU A 93 5.52 -13.89 -8.91
N ARG A 94 5.12 -12.68 -9.35
CA ARG A 94 5.84 -11.43 -9.10
C ARG A 94 5.81 -11.05 -7.62
N ASP A 95 4.67 -11.21 -6.97
CA ASP A 95 4.48 -10.88 -5.55
C ASP A 95 5.35 -11.77 -4.67
N THR A 96 5.35 -13.09 -4.93
CA THR A 96 6.13 -14.07 -4.13
C THR A 96 7.65 -13.88 -4.28
N LYS A 97 8.13 -13.57 -5.50
CA LYS A 97 9.57 -13.31 -5.74
C LYS A 97 10.03 -12.01 -5.08
N ARG A 98 9.16 -11.01 -4.97
CA ARG A 98 9.48 -9.71 -4.34
C ARG A 98 9.61 -9.82 -2.84
N SER A 99 8.69 -10.56 -2.19
CA SER A 99 8.81 -10.92 -0.77
C SER A 99 10.14 -11.56 -0.43
N ALA A 100 10.63 -12.46 -1.29
CA ALA A 100 11.89 -13.14 -1.04
C ALA A 100 13.13 -12.26 -1.28
N LYS A 101 13.07 -11.28 -2.19
CA LYS A 101 14.25 -10.47 -2.58
C LYS A 101 14.52 -9.30 -1.63
N TYR A 102 13.47 -8.60 -1.21
CA TYR A 102 13.62 -7.33 -0.48
C TYR A 102 12.98 -7.35 0.91
N TRP A 103 12.04 -8.27 1.15
CA TRP A 103 11.24 -8.32 2.39
C TRP A 103 11.61 -9.47 3.32
N ALA A 104 12.55 -10.32 2.92
CA ALA A 104 13.00 -11.48 3.72
C ALA A 104 14.02 -11.11 4.81
N GLU A 105 14.65 -9.94 4.74
CA GLU A 105 15.67 -9.48 5.70
C GLU A 105 15.16 -8.39 6.67
N SER A 106 13.96 -7.82 6.42
CA SER A 106 13.36 -6.77 7.24
C SER A 106 12.61 -7.28 8.48
N ASP A 107 12.37 -8.59 8.57
CA ASP A 107 11.63 -9.21 9.68
C ASP A 107 12.50 -9.46 10.94
N GLU A 108 13.81 -9.19 10.91
CA GLU A 108 14.70 -9.37 12.07
C GLU A 108 14.75 -8.14 13.02
N ASP A 109 14.11 -7.02 12.68
CA ASP A 109 14.19 -5.75 13.44
C ASP A 109 12.88 -5.33 14.15
N ILE A 110 12.03 -6.27 14.58
CA ILE A 110 10.86 -5.99 15.45
C ILE A 110 11.05 -6.54 16.87
#